data_AF-A0A2V5XX86-F1
#
_entry.id   AF-A0A2V5XX86-F1
#
_cell.length_a   1.000
_cell.length_b   1.000
_cell.length_c   1.000
_cell.angle_alpha   90.00
_cell.angle_beta   90.00
_cell.angle_gamma   90.00
#
_symmetry.space_group_name_H-M   'P 1'
#
loop_
_entity.id
_entity.type
_entity.pdbx_description
1 polymer ?
#
loop_
_entity_poly.entity_id
_entity_poly.type
_entity_poly.pdbx_seq_one_letter_code
_entity_poly.pdbx_strand_id
1 'polypeptide(L)'
;MNPHRSYSPLAVTHVCHAIAAQKRLLLLLFLLLLSAALHAQVGIDNPSGPAGIFNGNLEVGVDPYTGNVIRSVADISVAGAVSPLALVRTYNSRDAVGVHFGPSGWRHNYDWSIDPSGNLPGQTFPPAAYVVNFPDGRRETFRFVNWDCGVNPCLYRVWGWEGGVDSSAGVRERFQQLNMNSLLCYLILPDGGKMEFEATRHNAGNNNYYYTYKATGVIDPYGL
;
A
#
# COMPACT_ATOMS: atom_id res chain seq x y z
N MET A 1 3.39 -66.99 -49.39
CA MET A 1 2.06 -66.84 -48.78
C MET A 1 2.23 -66.07 -47.47
N ASN A 2 1.78 -64.81 -47.43
CA ASN A 2 1.83 -63.98 -46.23
C ASN A 2 0.39 -63.86 -45.70
N PRO A 3 0.09 -64.20 -44.42
CA PRO A 3 -1.28 -64.16 -43.94
C PRO A 3 -1.72 -62.72 -43.68
N HIS A 4 -2.76 -62.28 -44.39
CA HIS A 4 -3.46 -61.03 -44.10
C HIS A 4 -4.14 -61.14 -42.73
N ARG A 5 -3.63 -60.40 -41.72
CA ARG A 5 -4.35 -60.13 -40.47
C ARG A 5 -5.47 -59.13 -40.75
N SER A 6 -6.71 -59.60 -40.67
CA SER A 6 -7.91 -58.77 -40.62
C SER A 6 -8.07 -58.18 -39.21
N TYR A 7 -7.87 -56.87 -39.08
CA TYR A 7 -8.17 -56.14 -37.85
C TYR A 7 -9.67 -55.87 -37.75
N SER A 8 -10.27 -56.10 -36.58
CA SER A 8 -11.70 -55.88 -36.35
C SER A 8 -12.03 -54.38 -36.24
N PRO A 9 -13.06 -53.87 -36.95
CA PRO A 9 -13.38 -52.43 -36.98
C PRO A 9 -13.86 -51.86 -35.64
N LEU A 10 -14.31 -52.72 -34.71
CA LEU A 10 -14.75 -52.33 -33.37
C LEU A 10 -13.60 -51.84 -32.48
N ALA A 11 -12.38 -52.34 -32.67
CA ALA A 11 -11.24 -51.90 -31.86
C ALA A 11 -10.80 -50.45 -32.19
N VAL A 12 -11.02 -50.01 -33.43
CA VAL A 12 -10.58 -48.68 -33.90
C VAL A 12 -11.46 -47.56 -33.35
N THR A 13 -12.78 -47.76 -33.30
CA THR A 13 -13.73 -46.77 -32.77
C THR A 13 -13.56 -46.51 -31.28
N HIS A 14 -13.35 -47.56 -30.46
CA HIS A 14 -13.10 -47.39 -29.02
C HIS A 14 -11.82 -46.60 -28.72
N VAL A 15 -10.75 -46.80 -29.51
CA VAL A 15 -9.49 -46.05 -29.39
C VAL A 15 -9.69 -44.58 -29.77
N CYS A 16 -10.45 -44.29 -30.84
CA CYS A 16 -10.74 -42.91 -31.25
C CYS A 16 -11.55 -42.13 -30.20
N HIS A 17 -12.56 -42.75 -29.57
CA HIS A 17 -13.34 -42.10 -28.51
C HIS A 17 -12.54 -41.87 -27.23
N ALA A 18 -11.65 -42.80 -26.85
CA ALA A 18 -10.77 -42.66 -25.70
C ALA A 18 -9.76 -41.50 -25.88
N ILE A 19 -9.16 -41.39 -27.07
CA ILE A 19 -8.22 -40.30 -27.39
C ILE A 19 -8.94 -38.94 -27.39
N ALA A 20 -10.18 -38.87 -27.88
CA ALA A 20 -10.97 -37.63 -27.86
C ALA A 20 -11.34 -37.19 -26.43
N ALA A 21 -11.69 -38.13 -25.54
CA ALA A 21 -11.99 -37.85 -24.14
C ALA A 21 -10.74 -37.37 -23.36
N GLN A 22 -9.58 -38.01 -23.59
CA GLN A 22 -8.32 -37.61 -22.98
C GLN A 22 -7.88 -36.20 -23.40
N LYS A 23 -8.06 -35.83 -24.67
CA LYS A 23 -7.79 -34.46 -25.17
C LYS A 23 -8.69 -33.41 -24.51
N ARG A 24 -9.97 -33.72 -24.29
CA ARG A 24 -10.91 -32.83 -23.60
C ARG A 24 -10.55 -32.65 -22.12
N LEU A 25 -10.16 -33.73 -21.45
CA LEU A 25 -9.71 -33.68 -20.06
C LEU A 25 -8.43 -32.86 -19.90
N LEU A 26 -7.45 -33.05 -20.79
CA LEU A 26 -6.20 -32.28 -20.79
C LEU A 26 -6.45 -30.78 -21.06
N LEU A 27 -7.36 -30.46 -21.99
CA LEU A 27 -7.75 -29.07 -22.26
C LEU A 27 -8.42 -28.43 -21.04
N LEU A 28 -9.33 -29.13 -20.36
CA LEU A 28 -9.98 -28.66 -19.13
C LEU A 28 -8.97 -28.46 -17.99
N LEU A 29 -8.02 -29.39 -17.82
CA LEU A 29 -6.98 -29.28 -16.81
C LEU A 29 -6.04 -28.10 -17.09
N PHE A 30 -5.69 -27.87 -18.36
CA PHE A 30 -4.90 -26.73 -18.80
C PHE A 30 -5.63 -25.40 -18.57
N LEU A 31 -6.93 -25.32 -18.85
CA LEU A 31 -7.76 -24.14 -18.57
C LEU A 31 -7.90 -23.87 -17.06
N LEU A 32 -8.05 -24.91 -16.24
CA LEU A 32 -8.08 -24.80 -14.78
C LEU A 32 -6.73 -24.34 -14.21
N LEU A 33 -5.61 -24.83 -14.74
CA LEU A 33 -4.26 -24.40 -14.35
C LEU A 33 -3.98 -22.94 -14.76
N LEU A 34 -4.45 -22.51 -15.92
CA LEU A 34 -4.39 -21.11 -16.35
C LEU A 34 -5.24 -20.19 -15.46
N SER A 35 -6.41 -20.67 -14.98
CA SER A 35 -7.26 -19.88 -14.09
C SER A 35 -6.64 -19.65 -12.71
N ALA A 36 -5.81 -20.58 -12.22
CA ALA A 36 -5.09 -20.41 -10.94
C ALA A 36 -3.99 -19.33 -11.00
N ALA A 37 -3.47 -19.04 -12.20
CA ALA A 37 -2.47 -17.99 -12.42
C ALA A 37 -3.07 -16.58 -12.58
N LEU A 38 -4.39 -16.43 -12.72
CA LEU A 38 -5.06 -15.13 -12.69
C LEU A 38 -5.31 -14.67 -11.25
N HIS A 39 -4.24 -14.46 -10.49
CA HIS A 39 -4.31 -13.52 -9.37
C HIS A 39 -4.07 -12.12 -9.96
N ALA A 40 -5.16 -11.47 -10.36
CA ALA A 40 -5.10 -10.10 -10.88
C ALA A 40 -4.76 -9.13 -9.73
N GLN A 41 -3.49 -9.03 -9.35
CA GLN A 41 -2.97 -7.89 -8.58
C GLN A 41 -2.81 -6.70 -9.52
N VAL A 42 -3.93 -6.20 -10.04
CA VAL A 42 -3.94 -5.03 -10.93
C VAL A 42 -3.62 -3.78 -10.11
N GLY A 43 -2.79 -2.91 -10.67
CA GLY A 43 -2.52 -1.60 -10.10
C GLY A 43 -1.49 -1.61 -8.98
N ILE A 44 -0.74 -2.71 -8.79
CA ILE A 44 0.42 -2.69 -7.89
C ILE A 44 1.43 -1.65 -8.35
N ASP A 45 1.49 -1.36 -9.67
CA ASP A 45 2.25 -0.36 -10.44
C ASP A 45 1.71 1.08 -10.43
N ASN A 46 0.63 1.32 -9.68
CA ASN A 46 0.19 2.68 -9.39
C ASN A 46 1.26 3.41 -8.53
N PRO A 47 1.74 4.61 -8.94
CA PRO A 47 2.68 5.39 -8.15
C PRO A 47 2.22 5.61 -6.71
N SER A 48 0.93 5.83 -6.44
CA SER A 48 0.32 5.98 -5.09
C SER A 48 -0.05 4.66 -4.40
N GLY A 49 0.46 3.54 -4.92
CA GLY A 49 0.07 2.20 -4.49
C GLY A 49 -1.38 1.85 -4.86
N PRO A 50 -1.77 0.58 -4.66
CA PRO A 50 -3.11 0.09 -5.03
C PRO A 50 -4.24 0.71 -4.21
N ALA A 51 -3.94 1.31 -3.05
CA ALA A 51 -4.91 2.03 -2.21
C ALA A 51 -5.00 3.54 -2.54
N GLY A 52 -4.07 4.10 -3.32
CA GLY A 52 -4.05 5.52 -3.62
C GLY A 52 -4.79 5.91 -4.89
N ILE A 53 -5.01 7.22 -5.05
CA ILE A 53 -5.60 7.82 -6.26
C ILE A 53 -4.48 8.48 -7.06
N PHE A 54 -4.23 8.02 -8.28
CA PHE A 54 -3.26 8.65 -9.19
C PHE A 54 -3.85 8.96 -10.57
N ASN A 55 -4.79 8.13 -11.07
CA ASN A 55 -5.35 8.24 -12.42
C ASN A 55 -6.81 8.74 -12.45
N GLY A 56 -7.29 9.27 -11.33
CA GLY A 56 -8.69 9.70 -11.17
C GLY A 56 -9.64 8.54 -10.88
N ASN A 57 -10.81 8.89 -10.35
CA ASN A 57 -11.88 7.94 -10.05
C ASN A 57 -13.03 8.15 -11.03
N LEU A 58 -13.74 7.06 -11.36
CA LEU A 58 -15.08 7.15 -11.92
C LEU A 58 -15.98 7.90 -10.93
N GLU A 59 -17.08 8.50 -11.39
CA GLU A 59 -18.03 9.26 -10.56
C GLU A 59 -18.56 8.47 -9.34
N VAL A 60 -18.52 7.13 -9.43
CA VAL A 60 -18.95 6.20 -8.37
C VAL A 60 -17.87 5.95 -7.31
N GLY A 61 -16.72 6.64 -7.37
CA GLY A 61 -15.61 6.48 -6.43
C GLY A 61 -14.77 5.24 -6.68
N VAL A 62 -14.77 4.72 -7.91
CA VAL A 62 -14.00 3.52 -8.30
C VAL A 62 -12.83 3.93 -9.18
N ASP A 63 -11.61 3.52 -8.82
CA ASP A 63 -10.44 3.61 -9.68
C ASP A 63 -10.47 2.41 -10.65
N PRO A 64 -10.65 2.62 -11.97
CA PRO A 64 -10.74 1.53 -12.94
C PRO A 64 -9.42 0.80 -13.16
N TYR A 65 -8.29 1.44 -12.82
CA TYR A 65 -6.95 0.87 -12.97
C TYR A 65 -6.61 -0.07 -11.82
N THR A 66 -6.80 0.37 -10.57
CA THR A 66 -6.48 -0.43 -9.39
C THR A 66 -7.65 -1.30 -8.90
N GLY A 67 -8.86 -1.04 -9.40
CA GLY A 67 -10.10 -1.63 -8.87
C GLY A 67 -10.42 -1.16 -7.44
N ASN A 68 -9.78 -0.09 -6.97
CA ASN A 68 -10.02 0.44 -5.64
C ASN A 68 -11.34 1.20 -5.57
N VAL A 69 -12.15 0.91 -4.55
CA VAL A 69 -13.38 1.63 -4.24
C VAL A 69 -13.15 2.53 -3.02
N ILE A 70 -13.40 3.83 -3.20
CA ILE A 70 -13.28 4.85 -2.17
C ILE A 70 -14.64 5.52 -1.96
N ARG A 71 -15.00 5.73 -0.69
CA ARG A 71 -16.21 6.47 -0.32
C ARG A 71 -15.93 7.35 0.90
N SER A 72 -16.31 8.62 0.84
CA SER A 72 -16.20 9.54 1.96
C SER A 72 -17.58 9.95 2.50
N VAL A 73 -17.68 10.07 3.82
CA VAL A 73 -18.87 10.50 4.55
C VAL A 73 -18.45 11.57 5.55
N ALA A 74 -19.01 12.78 5.45
CA ALA A 74 -18.83 13.80 6.46
C ALA A 74 -19.76 13.51 7.64
N ASP A 75 -19.18 13.17 8.80
CA ASP A 75 -19.96 12.85 10.00
C ASP A 75 -20.25 14.13 10.81
N ILE A 76 -19.28 15.02 10.92
CA ILE A 76 -19.40 16.31 11.63
C ILE A 76 -18.77 17.40 10.78
N SER A 77 -19.44 18.54 10.66
CA SER A 77 -18.89 19.75 10.05
C SER A 77 -19.20 20.96 10.92
N VAL A 78 -18.19 21.77 11.22
CA VAL A 78 -18.37 23.05 11.89
C VAL A 78 -18.43 24.15 10.84
N ALA A 79 -19.61 24.72 10.66
CA ALA A 79 -19.81 25.84 9.75
C ALA A 79 -19.16 27.13 10.31
N GLY A 80 -18.59 27.94 9.43
CA GLY A 80 -18.03 29.26 9.78
C GLY A 80 -16.63 29.24 10.40
N ALA A 81 -15.96 28.09 10.47
CA ALA A 81 -14.53 28.04 10.77
C ALA A 81 -13.72 28.63 9.60
N VAL A 82 -12.60 29.30 9.91
CA VAL A 82 -11.71 29.95 8.92
C VAL A 82 -11.17 28.93 7.92
N SER A 83 -10.93 27.70 8.38
CA SER A 83 -10.78 26.50 7.56
C SER A 83 -11.89 25.51 7.95
N PRO A 84 -12.64 24.92 7.00
CA PRO A 84 -13.74 24.01 7.31
C PRO A 84 -13.28 22.85 8.20
N LEU A 85 -13.60 22.92 9.49
CA LEU A 85 -13.30 21.86 10.43
C LEU A 85 -14.36 20.78 10.31
N ALA A 86 -13.98 19.64 9.73
CA ALA A 86 -14.86 18.49 9.57
C ALA A 86 -14.20 17.21 10.08
N LEU A 87 -15.00 16.32 10.65
CA LEU A 87 -14.67 14.92 10.83
C LEU A 87 -15.29 14.15 9.65
N VAL A 88 -14.42 13.58 8.81
CA VAL A 88 -14.80 12.85 7.61
C VAL A 88 -14.26 11.45 7.74
N ARG A 89 -15.12 10.45 7.56
CA ARG A 89 -14.71 9.06 7.39
C ARG A 89 -14.54 8.71 5.92
N THR A 90 -13.48 7.99 5.61
CA THR A 90 -13.19 7.49 4.27
C THR A 90 -13.05 5.98 4.34
N TYR A 91 -13.84 5.28 3.52
CA TYR A 91 -13.69 3.87 3.20
C TYR A 91 -12.72 3.72 2.04
N ASN A 92 -11.82 2.76 2.15
CA ASN A 92 -10.94 2.35 1.07
C ASN A 92 -10.91 0.82 1.01
N SER A 93 -11.40 0.24 -0.09
CA SER A 93 -11.49 -1.22 -0.25
C SER A 93 -10.14 -1.95 -0.25
N ARG A 94 -9.04 -1.20 -0.48
CA ARG A 94 -7.67 -1.70 -0.50
C ARG A 94 -6.90 -1.36 0.78
N ASP A 95 -7.54 -0.72 1.77
CA ASP A 95 -6.97 -0.53 3.09
C ASP A 95 -7.04 -1.83 3.89
N ALA A 96 -5.90 -2.50 4.00
CA ALA A 96 -5.76 -3.76 4.72
C ALA A 96 -5.72 -3.60 6.26
N VAL A 97 -5.66 -2.38 6.78
CA VAL A 97 -5.30 -2.10 8.18
C VAL A 97 -6.26 -1.17 8.92
N GLY A 98 -7.26 -0.60 8.24
CA GLY A 98 -8.27 0.28 8.85
C GLY A 98 -9.16 -0.45 9.84
N VAL A 99 -9.06 -0.08 11.13
CA VAL A 99 -9.79 -0.72 12.25
C VAL A 99 -10.62 0.24 13.10
N HIS A 100 -10.47 1.57 12.92
CA HIS A 100 -11.00 2.56 13.88
C HIS A 100 -12.53 2.68 13.84
N PHE A 101 -13.19 2.23 12.77
CA PHE A 101 -14.66 2.13 12.66
C PHE A 101 -15.14 0.70 12.40
N GLY A 102 -14.41 -0.29 12.90
CA GLY A 102 -14.68 -1.72 12.67
C GLY A 102 -13.84 -2.32 11.52
N PRO A 103 -13.91 -3.64 11.32
CA PRO A 103 -13.13 -4.33 10.30
C PRO A 103 -13.72 -4.03 8.92
N SER A 104 -13.16 -3.07 8.18
CA SER A 104 -13.59 -2.78 6.80
C SER A 104 -12.80 -1.68 6.06
N GLY A 105 -11.64 -1.23 6.51
CA GLY A 105 -10.91 -0.18 5.75
C GLY A 105 -11.54 1.21 5.84
N TRP A 106 -12.31 1.46 6.90
CA TRP A 106 -12.79 2.80 7.26
C TRP A 106 -11.81 3.50 8.19
N ARG A 107 -11.42 4.72 7.83
CA ARG A 107 -10.59 5.65 8.62
C ARG A 107 -11.23 7.01 8.69
N HIS A 108 -10.70 7.92 9.53
CA HIS A 108 -11.11 9.33 9.55
C HIS A 108 -9.94 10.25 9.18
N ASN A 109 -10.23 11.46 8.69
CA ASN A 109 -9.25 12.45 8.21
C ASN A 109 -8.17 12.92 9.21
N TYR A 110 -8.28 12.52 10.48
CA TYR A 110 -7.27 12.77 11.54
C TYR A 110 -6.50 11.51 11.96
N ASP A 111 -6.77 10.36 11.34
CA ASP A 111 -6.14 9.07 11.63
C ASP A 111 -4.78 8.95 10.93
N TRP A 112 -3.84 9.79 11.35
CA TRP A 112 -2.46 9.79 10.90
C TRP A 112 -1.60 8.98 11.87
N SER A 113 -0.82 8.03 11.37
CA SER A 113 0.10 7.27 12.22
C SER A 113 1.37 6.85 11.49
N ILE A 114 2.38 6.48 12.27
CA ILE A 114 3.61 5.85 11.78
C ILE A 114 3.76 4.52 12.51
N ASP A 115 4.07 3.46 11.78
CA ASP A 115 4.37 2.17 12.41
C ASP A 115 5.59 2.32 13.34
N PRO A 116 5.64 1.55 14.45
CA PRO A 116 6.82 1.52 15.30
C PRO A 116 8.09 1.22 14.50
N SER A 117 9.21 1.84 14.88
CA SER A 117 10.48 1.51 14.25
C SER A 117 10.86 0.06 14.54
N GLY A 118 11.67 -0.54 13.66
CA GLY A 118 12.37 -1.78 14.01
C GLY A 118 13.30 -1.60 15.22
N ASN A 119 13.79 -2.71 15.77
CA ASN A 119 14.80 -2.70 16.81
C ASN A 119 16.11 -2.11 16.27
N LEU A 120 16.63 -1.09 16.94
CA LEU A 120 17.86 -0.40 16.62
C LEU A 120 18.94 -0.72 17.66
N PRO A 121 20.21 -0.89 17.25
CA PRO A 121 21.32 -1.13 18.17
C PRO A 121 21.61 0.11 19.03
N GLY A 122 22.18 -0.06 20.22
CA GLY A 122 22.26 0.93 21.31
C GLY A 122 22.99 2.25 21.10
N GLN A 123 23.31 2.62 19.86
CA GLN A 123 23.68 3.98 19.50
C GLN A 123 22.43 4.73 19.04
N THR A 124 22.16 5.88 19.67
CA THR A 124 20.96 6.70 19.44
C THR A 124 21.02 7.37 18.06
N PHE A 125 20.60 6.66 17.03
CA PHE A 125 20.39 7.18 15.68
C PHE A 125 18.90 7.28 15.34
N PRO A 126 18.51 8.23 14.49
CA PRO A 126 17.17 8.23 13.94
C PRO A 126 16.96 7.00 13.02
N PRO A 127 15.76 6.39 13.02
CA PRO A 127 15.46 5.27 12.13
C PRO A 127 15.69 5.61 10.64
N ALA A 128 16.16 4.62 9.88
CA ALA A 128 16.47 4.79 8.45
C ALA A 128 15.24 4.75 7.51
N ALA A 129 14.10 4.29 8.02
CA ALA A 129 12.87 4.15 7.28
C ALA A 129 11.67 4.43 8.18
N TYR A 130 10.62 5.02 7.61
CA TYR A 130 9.37 5.33 8.29
C TYR A 130 8.22 4.81 7.44
N VAL A 131 7.29 4.09 8.06
CA VAL A 131 6.08 3.64 7.37
C VAL A 131 4.91 4.46 7.88
N VAL A 132 4.39 5.33 7.03
CA VAL A 132 3.32 6.26 7.36
C VAL A 132 1.99 5.69 6.86
N ASN A 133 1.01 5.64 7.77
CA ASN A 133 -0.36 5.30 7.44
C ASN A 133 -1.15 6.60 7.26
N PHE A 134 -1.68 6.80 6.05
CA PHE A 134 -2.47 7.95 5.68
C PHE A 134 -3.96 7.72 6.02
N PRO A 135 -4.72 8.78 6.34
CA PRO A 135 -6.16 8.71 6.56
C PRO A 135 -6.98 8.20 5.36
N ASP A 136 -6.41 8.28 4.15
CA ASP A 136 -7.02 7.76 2.93
C ASP A 136 -6.84 6.24 2.77
N GLY A 137 -6.15 5.58 3.70
CA GLY A 137 -5.90 4.14 3.69
C GLY A 137 -4.57 3.72 3.04
N ARG A 138 -3.79 4.66 2.48
CA ARG A 138 -2.45 4.34 1.98
C ARG A 138 -1.49 4.06 3.13
N ARG A 139 -0.62 3.08 2.93
CA ARG A 139 0.52 2.78 3.83
C ARG A 139 1.80 2.87 3.02
N GLU A 140 2.58 3.92 3.27
CA GLU A 140 3.70 4.32 2.43
C GLU A 140 5.01 4.31 3.19
N THR A 141 6.08 3.81 2.56
CA THR A 141 7.40 3.76 3.17
C THR A 141 8.27 4.91 2.66
N PHE A 142 8.87 5.65 3.59
CA PHE A 142 9.82 6.72 3.32
C PHE A 142 11.22 6.29 3.72
N ARG A 143 12.19 6.45 2.81
CA ARG A 143 13.59 6.06 3.03
C ARG A 143 14.54 7.11 2.45
N PHE A 144 15.79 6.98 2.86
CA PHE A 144 16.89 7.74 2.29
C PHE A 144 17.08 7.37 0.80
N VAL A 145 17.32 8.38 -0.03
CA VAL A 145 17.76 8.22 -1.43
C VAL A 145 19.11 8.90 -1.61
N ASN A 146 19.97 8.33 -2.45
CA ASN A 146 21.36 8.76 -2.63
C ASN A 146 21.54 9.89 -3.66
N TRP A 147 20.47 10.35 -4.32
CA TRP A 147 20.52 11.28 -5.45
C TRP A 147 19.96 12.69 -5.16
N ASP A 148 19.37 12.92 -3.97
CA ASP A 148 18.78 14.22 -3.57
C ASP A 148 19.11 14.61 -2.12
N CYS A 149 20.09 13.93 -1.53
CA CYS A 149 20.44 14.08 -0.12
C CYS A 149 21.48 15.17 0.10
N GLY A 150 21.02 16.42 0.23
CA GLY A 150 21.81 17.52 0.80
C GLY A 150 21.97 17.42 2.34
N VAL A 151 22.26 18.56 2.98
CA VAL A 151 22.61 18.69 4.41
C VAL A 151 21.41 18.48 5.37
N ASN A 152 20.19 18.29 4.86
CA ASN A 152 19.01 17.94 5.65
C ASN A 152 18.41 16.64 5.09
N PRO A 153 18.37 15.53 5.86
CA PRO A 153 17.89 14.26 5.36
C PRO A 153 16.35 14.28 5.23
N CYS A 154 15.87 14.78 4.09
CA CYS A 154 14.53 14.50 3.62
C CYS A 154 14.52 13.08 3.05
N LEU A 155 13.59 12.26 3.52
CA LEU A 155 13.34 10.92 3.03
C LEU A 155 12.24 10.96 1.97
N TYR A 156 12.40 10.12 0.95
CA TYR A 156 11.52 10.07 -0.21
C TYR A 156 10.62 8.85 -0.08
N ARG A 157 9.40 8.96 -0.59
CA ARG A 157 8.52 7.81 -0.73
C ARG A 157 9.15 6.83 -1.71
N VAL A 158 9.42 5.62 -1.25
CA VAL A 158 9.99 4.54 -2.06
C VAL A 158 8.94 3.50 -2.36
N TRP A 159 9.11 2.86 -3.51
CA TRP A 159 8.15 1.90 -4.03
C TRP A 159 8.62 0.46 -3.77
N GLY A 160 7.74 -0.39 -3.24
CA GLY A 160 7.99 -1.82 -3.03
C GLY A 160 8.35 -2.26 -1.61
N TRP A 161 7.98 -3.51 -1.30
CA TRP A 161 8.48 -4.29 -0.18
C TRP A 161 9.85 -4.87 -0.60
N GLU A 162 10.86 -4.76 0.26
CA GLU A 162 12.27 -5.19 0.03
C GLU A 162 13.15 -4.23 -0.80
N GLY A 163 13.82 -3.30 -0.12
CA GLY A 163 15.13 -2.79 -0.55
C GLY A 163 15.19 -1.87 -1.77
N GLY A 164 14.08 -1.64 -2.47
CA GLY A 164 14.00 -0.66 -3.55
C GLY A 164 14.34 0.75 -3.06
N VAL A 165 15.26 1.42 -3.77
CA VAL A 165 15.62 2.84 -3.55
C VAL A 165 14.92 3.76 -4.56
N ASP A 166 14.07 3.20 -5.42
CA ASP A 166 13.35 3.96 -6.43
C ASP A 166 12.22 4.75 -5.78
N SER A 167 12.28 6.08 -5.93
CA SER A 167 11.19 6.94 -5.49
C SER A 167 9.99 6.78 -6.41
N SER A 168 8.77 6.80 -5.85
CA SER A 168 7.56 6.88 -6.66
C SER A 168 7.57 8.16 -7.50
N ALA A 169 7.67 8.05 -8.82
CA ALA A 169 7.70 9.22 -9.71
C ALA A 169 6.40 10.03 -9.61
N GLY A 170 6.50 11.36 -9.69
CA GLY A 170 5.34 12.28 -9.66
C GLY A 170 4.79 12.61 -8.27
N VAL A 171 5.47 12.16 -7.22
CA VAL A 171 4.99 12.23 -5.84
C VAL A 171 5.71 13.33 -5.10
N ARG A 172 4.95 14.18 -4.42
CA ARG A 172 5.46 15.40 -3.78
C ARG A 172 5.60 15.27 -2.27
N GLU A 173 5.00 14.25 -1.65
CA GLU A 173 5.18 13.98 -0.23
C GLU A 173 6.65 13.69 0.10
N ARG A 174 7.15 14.26 1.20
CA ARG A 174 8.50 14.02 1.73
C ARG A 174 8.42 13.76 3.23
N PHE A 175 9.39 13.06 3.79
CA PHE A 175 9.43 12.84 5.24
C PHE A 175 10.70 13.41 5.83
N GLN A 176 10.58 14.36 6.75
CA GLN A 176 11.69 14.87 7.53
C GLN A 176 11.96 13.93 8.70
N GLN A 177 13.17 13.39 8.73
CA GLN A 177 13.59 12.39 9.72
C GLN A 177 13.51 12.92 11.16
N LEU A 178 13.43 11.99 12.11
CA LEU A 178 13.42 12.26 13.55
C LEU A 178 14.62 13.11 13.97
N ASN A 179 14.32 14.28 14.54
CA ASN A 179 15.31 15.09 15.21
C ASN A 179 15.57 14.54 16.62
N MET A 180 16.81 14.12 16.88
CA MET A 180 17.17 13.46 18.14
C MET A 180 17.19 14.40 19.35
N ASN A 181 17.15 15.72 19.14
CA ASN A 181 17.11 16.72 20.21
C ASN A 181 15.67 17.06 20.63
N SER A 182 14.74 17.16 19.68
CA SER A 182 13.33 17.49 19.96
C SER A 182 12.41 16.28 20.01
N LEU A 183 12.85 15.13 19.49
CA LEU A 183 12.05 13.93 19.26
C LEU A 183 10.83 14.16 18.34
N LEU A 184 10.92 15.15 17.44
CA LEU A 184 9.90 15.44 16.44
C LEU A 184 10.34 14.98 15.05
N CYS A 185 9.39 14.50 14.25
CA CYS A 185 9.53 14.24 12.82
C CYS A 185 8.30 14.76 12.08
N TYR A 186 8.43 14.95 10.76
CA TYR A 186 7.40 15.60 9.96
C TYR A 186 7.16 14.88 8.64
N LEU A 187 5.90 14.63 8.31
CA LEU A 187 5.49 14.34 6.93
C LEU A 187 5.13 15.66 6.25
N ILE A 188 5.83 15.99 5.17
CA ILE A 188 5.60 17.16 4.34
C ILE A 188 4.65 16.76 3.21
N LEU A 189 3.53 17.47 3.09
CA LEU A 189 2.46 17.24 2.13
C LEU A 189 2.70 18.03 0.82
N PRO A 190 2.01 17.69 -0.29
CA PRO A 190 2.24 18.31 -1.60
C PRO A 190 1.94 19.82 -1.67
N ASP A 191 1.11 20.32 -0.76
CA ASP A 191 0.74 21.73 -0.59
C ASP A 191 1.73 22.52 0.28
N GLY A 192 2.74 21.85 0.83
CA GLY A 192 3.73 22.43 1.76
C GLY A 192 3.36 22.29 3.23
N GLY A 193 2.17 21.78 3.56
CA GLY A 193 1.77 21.51 4.93
C GLY A 193 2.53 20.35 5.55
N LYS A 194 2.46 20.26 6.89
CA LYS A 194 3.21 19.26 7.63
C LYS A 194 2.32 18.55 8.64
N MET A 195 2.40 17.23 8.68
CA MET A 195 1.94 16.45 9.82
C MET A 195 3.11 16.28 10.79
N GLU A 196 2.92 16.70 12.02
CA GLU A 196 3.90 16.53 13.10
C GLU A 196 3.66 15.25 13.87
N PHE A 197 4.75 14.53 14.14
CA PHE A 197 4.76 13.35 14.98
C PHE A 197 5.82 13.45 16.07
N GLU A 198 5.43 13.15 17.30
CA GLU A 198 6.30 13.02 18.45
C GLU A 198 6.70 11.56 18.66
N ALA A 199 8.00 11.30 18.83
CA ALA A 199 8.54 9.98 19.04
C ALA A 199 8.81 9.71 20.52
N THR A 200 8.43 8.54 21.01
CA THR A 200 8.81 8.02 22.33
C THR A 200 9.78 6.85 22.16
N ARG A 201 10.94 6.92 22.81
CA ARG A 201 11.91 5.82 22.83
C ARG A 201 11.52 4.77 23.88
N HIS A 202 11.61 3.51 23.49
CA HIS A 202 11.43 2.36 24.36
C HIS A 202 12.68 1.48 24.35
N ASN A 203 13.04 0.92 25.50
CA ASN A 203 14.15 -0.03 25.58
C ASN A 203 13.64 -1.46 25.33
N ALA A 204 14.26 -2.17 24.39
CA ALA A 204 13.89 -3.55 24.02
C ALA A 204 14.75 -4.62 24.72
N GLY A 205 15.70 -4.23 25.59
CA GLY A 205 16.70 -5.12 26.17
C GLY A 205 17.89 -5.35 25.24
N ASN A 206 18.94 -6.03 25.71
CA ASN A 206 20.17 -6.32 24.95
C ASN A 206 20.82 -5.10 24.28
N ASN A 207 20.76 -3.94 24.95
CA ASN A 207 21.21 -2.66 24.42
C ASN A 207 20.49 -2.23 23.13
N ASN A 208 19.28 -2.73 22.86
CA ASN A 208 18.45 -2.33 21.74
C ASN A 208 17.32 -1.40 22.19
N TYR A 209 16.85 -0.57 21.27
CA TYR A 209 15.71 0.31 21.49
C TYR A 209 14.83 0.41 20.24
N TYR A 210 13.62 0.92 20.38
CA TYR A 210 12.72 1.26 19.28
C TYR A 210 11.96 2.54 19.59
N TYR A 211 11.33 3.12 18.57
CA TYR A 211 10.48 4.29 18.69
C TYR A 211 9.03 3.96 18.39
N THR A 212 8.12 4.53 19.17
CA THR A 212 6.70 4.67 18.80
C THR A 212 6.42 6.12 18.50
N TYR A 213 5.42 6.38 17.66
CA TYR A 213 5.09 7.73 17.19
C TYR A 213 3.65 8.08 17.50
N LYS A 214 3.40 9.35 17.80
CA LYS A 214 2.07 9.90 18.00
C LYS A 214 1.94 11.16 17.15
N ALA A 215 0.87 11.25 16.34
CA ALA A 215 0.54 12.49 15.66
C ALA A 215 0.16 13.57 16.68
N THR A 216 0.79 14.74 16.59
CA THR A 216 0.59 15.85 17.55
C THR A 216 -0.01 17.09 16.91
N GLY A 217 0.18 17.29 15.61
CA GLY A 217 -0.33 18.49 14.95
C GLY A 217 -0.38 18.39 13.43
N VAL A 218 -1.26 19.21 12.86
CA VAL A 218 -1.29 19.56 11.44
C VAL A 218 -0.80 21.00 11.36
N ILE A 219 0.23 21.27 10.56
CA ILE A 219 0.82 22.60 10.39
C ILE A 219 0.51 23.08 8.98
N ASP A 220 -0.31 24.12 8.89
CA ASP A 220 -0.61 24.82 7.64
C ASP A 220 0.55 25.77 7.28
N PRO A 221 1.11 25.70 6.06
CA PRO A 221 2.20 26.58 5.65
C PRO A 221 1.75 28.04 5.49
N TYR A 222 0.45 28.29 5.39
CA TYR A 222 -0.16 29.61 5.26
C TYR A 222 -0.62 30.19 6.61
N GLY A 223 -0.38 29.47 7.72
CA GLY A 223 -0.56 29.99 9.08
C GLY A 223 -2.01 30.16 9.53
N LEU A 224 -2.91 29.34 8.99
CA LEU A 224 -4.33 29.26 9.36
C LEU A 224 -4.60 28.14 10.37
#